data_AF-A0A239JVB9-F1
#
_entry.id   AF-A0A239JVB9-F1
#
_cell.length_a   1.000
_cell.length_b   1.000
_cell.length_c   1.000
_cell.angle_alpha   90.00
_cell.angle_beta   90.00
_cell.angle_gamma   90.00
#
_symmetry.space_group_name_H-M   'P 1'
#
loop_
_entity.id
_entity.type
_entity.pdbx_description
1 polymer ?
#
loop_
_entity_poly.entity_id
_entity_poly.type
_entity_poly.pdbx_seq_one_letter_code
_entity_poly.pdbx_strand_id
1 'polypeptide(L)'
;MPSSLELAINELPIPVAKLFREIHEHPDFTCASLKIQMTVHFRGQKVGGLNRRSSEWYFSRIFVADHGGGTIPEKHGFAKTLKRPDHEYWGRCGAGSSEAFRTALIDMTGVSL
;
A
#
# COMPACT_ATOMS: atom_id res chain seq x y z
N MET A 1 26.51 -1.26 2.38
CA MET A 1 25.80 -1.22 1.08
C MET A 1 24.32 -1.20 1.40
N PRO A 2 23.53 -0.28 0.83
CA PRO A 2 22.09 -0.24 1.09
C PRO A 2 21.42 -1.51 0.57
N SER A 3 20.37 -1.97 1.23
CA SER A 3 19.58 -3.11 0.76
C SER A 3 18.87 -2.78 -0.56
N SER A 4 18.43 -3.81 -1.30
CA SER A 4 17.62 -3.60 -2.52
C SER A 4 16.33 -2.84 -2.25
N LEU A 5 15.79 -2.94 -1.03
CA LEU A 5 14.63 -2.17 -0.58
C LEU A 5 14.98 -0.71 -0.33
N GLU A 6 16.08 -0.42 0.37
CA GLU A 6 16.51 0.95 0.65
C GLU A 6 16.80 1.74 -0.62
N LEU A 7 17.47 1.10 -1.59
CA LEU A 7 17.69 1.68 -2.91
C LEU A 7 16.35 2.02 -3.58
N ALA A 8 15.40 1.08 -3.57
CA ALA A 8 14.10 1.29 -4.16
C ALA A 8 13.29 2.40 -3.47
N ILE A 9 13.41 2.55 -2.14
CA ILE A 9 12.77 3.64 -1.38
C ILE A 9 13.38 4.99 -1.74
N ASN A 10 14.71 5.06 -1.91
CA ASN A 10 15.42 6.30 -2.25
C ASN A 10 15.11 6.81 -3.66
N GLU A 11 14.63 5.95 -4.56
CA GLU A 11 14.17 6.31 -5.91
C GLU A 11 12.74 6.88 -5.94
N LEU A 12 11.98 6.79 -4.83
CA LEU A 12 10.60 7.25 -4.77
C LEU A 12 10.53 8.76 -4.50
N PRO A 13 9.44 9.44 -4.91
CA PRO A 13 9.18 10.82 -4.49
C PRO A 13 9.25 10.96 -2.97
N ILE A 14 9.78 12.09 -2.47
CA ILE A 14 10.06 12.30 -1.03
C ILE A 14 8.89 11.90 -0.11
N PRO A 15 7.63 12.31 -0.35
CA PRO A 15 6.51 11.94 0.53
C PRO A 15 6.22 10.44 0.53
N VAL A 16 6.42 9.78 -0.61
CA VAL A 16 6.23 8.33 -0.77
C VAL A 16 7.35 7.57 -0.08
N ALA A 17 8.59 8.01 -0.28
CA ALA A 17 9.76 7.42 0.38
C ALA A 17 9.62 7.50 1.91
N LYS A 18 9.16 8.65 2.44
CA LYS A 18 8.91 8.83 3.87
C LYS A 18 7.92 7.81 4.42
N LEU A 19 6.75 7.64 3.77
CA LEU A 19 5.75 6.66 4.18
C LEU A 19 6.30 5.22 4.18
N PHE A 20 7.06 4.83 3.15
CA PHE A 20 7.64 3.48 3.11
C PHE A 20 8.70 3.25 4.19
N ARG A 21 9.45 4.28 4.60
CA ARG A 21 10.38 4.19 5.74
C ARG A 21 9.62 4.00 7.04
N GLU A 22 8.60 4.82 7.29
CA GLU A 22 7.74 4.70 8.48
C GLU A 22 7.11 3.31 8.59
N ILE A 23 6.56 2.79 7.49
CA ILE A 23 6.03 1.42 7.44
C ILE A 23 7.13 0.39 7.68
N HIS A 24 8.31 0.55 7.08
CA HIS A 24 9.39 -0.43 7.21
C HIS A 24 9.98 -0.51 8.62
N GLU A 25 10.00 0.62 9.34
CA GLU A 25 10.49 0.72 10.71
C GLU A 25 9.49 0.20 11.75
N HIS A 26 8.22 0.05 11.38
CA HIS A 26 7.17 -0.39 12.29
C HIS A 26 7.14 -1.94 12.44
N PRO A 27 7.09 -2.50 13.67
CA PRO A 27 7.27 -3.93 13.93
C PRO A 27 6.18 -4.84 13.33
N ASP A 28 4.95 -4.34 13.18
CA ASP A 28 3.85 -5.09 12.57
C ASP A 28 3.90 -5.16 11.04
N PHE A 29 4.79 -4.40 10.39
CA PHE A 29 4.81 -4.27 8.95
C PHE A 29 6.12 -4.73 8.34
N THR A 30 6.04 -5.17 7.09
CA THR A 30 7.23 -5.37 6.25
C THR A 30 6.99 -4.80 4.86
N CYS A 31 8.07 -4.31 4.25
CA CYS A 31 8.08 -3.79 2.90
C CYS A 31 8.93 -4.70 2.01
N ALA A 32 8.51 -4.91 0.77
CA ALA A 32 9.33 -5.59 -0.24
C ALA A 32 9.26 -4.85 -1.58
N SER A 33 10.41 -4.74 -2.24
CA SER A 33 10.54 -4.18 -3.57
C SER A 33 10.51 -5.30 -4.62
N LEU A 34 9.51 -5.24 -5.50
CA LEU A 34 9.37 -6.08 -6.69
C LEU A 34 9.64 -5.22 -7.93
N LYS A 35 9.90 -5.86 -9.08
CA LYS A 35 10.27 -5.19 -10.34
C LYS A 35 9.44 -3.94 -10.67
N ILE A 36 8.14 -3.96 -10.44
CA ILE A 36 7.23 -2.83 -10.73
C ILE A 36 6.45 -2.34 -9.51
N GLN A 37 6.57 -2.98 -8.36
CA GLN A 37 5.73 -2.72 -7.20
C GLN A 37 6.58 -2.56 -5.95
N MET A 38 6.21 -1.60 -5.11
CA MET A 38 6.50 -1.64 -3.68
C MET A 38 5.31 -2.32 -3.00
N THR A 39 5.58 -3.31 -2.16
CA THR A 39 4.54 -4.07 -1.47
C THR A 39 4.66 -3.89 0.03
N VAL A 40 3.51 -3.78 0.70
CA VAL A 40 3.37 -3.69 2.14
C VAL A 40 2.69 -4.96 2.63
N HIS A 41 3.20 -5.52 3.72
CA HIS A 41 2.58 -6.63 4.44
C HIS A 41 2.33 -6.21 5.89
N PHE A 42 1.20 -6.65 6.44
CA PHE A 42 0.83 -6.48 7.84
C PHE A 42 0.77 -7.86 8.48
N ARG A 43 1.60 -8.12 9.51
CA ARG A 43 1.70 -9.41 10.20
C ARG A 43 1.80 -10.62 9.26
N GLY A 44 2.57 -10.45 8.18
CA GLY A 44 2.78 -11.47 7.15
C GLY A 44 1.74 -11.53 6.03
N GLN A 45 0.61 -10.82 6.14
CA GLN A 45 -0.43 -10.75 5.12
C GLN A 45 -0.19 -9.59 4.16
N LYS A 46 -0.34 -9.82 2.84
CA LYS A 46 -0.16 -8.78 1.82
C LYS A 46 -1.31 -7.76 1.86
N VAL A 47 -0.99 -6.54 2.29
CA VAL A 47 -1.89 -5.38 2.28
C VAL A 47 -2.13 -4.91 0.85
N GLY A 48 -1.06 -4.67 0.10
CA GLY A 48 -1.11 -3.91 -1.14
C GLY A 48 0.19 -3.13 -1.33
N GLY A 49 0.10 -1.89 -1.79
CA GLY A 49 1.24 -0.98 -1.87
C GLY A 49 1.16 -0.03 -3.06
N LEU A 50 2.29 0.19 -3.72
CA LEU A 50 2.44 1.15 -4.81
C LEU A 50 2.91 0.44 -6.08
N ASN A 51 2.19 0.63 -7.18
CA ASN A 51 2.70 0.33 -8.52
C ASN A 51 3.57 1.51 -8.99
N ARG A 52 4.88 1.29 -9.07
CA ARG A 52 5.87 2.32 -9.41
C ARG A 52 5.75 2.81 -10.86
N ARG A 53 5.13 2.02 -11.74
CA ARG A 53 4.96 2.38 -13.16
C ARG A 53 3.74 3.29 -13.38
N SER A 54 2.62 2.97 -12.73
CA SER A 54 1.38 3.76 -12.87
C SER A 54 1.21 4.81 -11.77
N SER A 55 2.09 4.83 -10.77
CA SER A 55 1.93 5.63 -9.54
C SER A 55 0.58 5.37 -8.84
N GLU A 56 0.05 4.16 -9.00
CA GLU A 56 -1.21 3.71 -8.41
C GLU A 56 -0.96 3.07 -7.05
N TRP A 57 -1.61 3.60 -6.02
CA TRP A 57 -1.71 2.98 -4.72
C TRP A 57 -2.85 1.98 -4.73
N TYR A 58 -2.66 0.83 -4.09
CA TYR A 58 -3.68 -0.22 -4.12
C TYR A 58 -3.74 -1.08 -2.86
N PHE A 59 -4.93 -1.63 -2.60
CA PHE A 59 -5.17 -2.66 -1.58
C PHE A 59 -5.61 -3.98 -2.22
N SER A 60 -5.10 -5.09 -1.69
CA SER A 60 -5.45 -6.43 -2.16
C SER A 60 -6.85 -6.82 -1.70
N ARG A 61 -7.59 -7.57 -2.54
CA ARG A 61 -8.93 -8.04 -2.19
C ARG A 61 -8.98 -8.88 -0.92
N ILE A 62 -7.99 -9.76 -0.75
CA ILE A 62 -7.95 -10.67 0.40
C ILE A 62 -7.80 -9.85 1.69
N PHE A 63 -6.87 -8.90 1.72
CA PHE A 63 -6.68 -8.05 2.88
C PHE A 63 -7.92 -7.19 3.18
N VAL A 64 -8.51 -6.57 2.16
CA VAL A 64 -9.72 -5.77 2.33
C VAL A 64 -10.87 -6.61 2.89
N ALA A 65 -11.05 -7.85 2.41
CA ALA A 65 -12.11 -8.74 2.91
C ALA A 65 -11.94 -9.08 4.40
N ASP A 66 -10.71 -9.31 4.85
CA ASP A 66 -10.41 -9.69 6.24
C ASP A 66 -10.44 -8.49 7.21
N HIS A 67 -10.38 -7.27 6.69
CA HIS A 67 -10.22 -6.04 7.47
C HIS A 67 -11.36 -5.02 7.30
N GLY A 68 -12.60 -5.50 7.20
CA GLY A 68 -13.80 -4.64 7.22
C GLY A 68 -14.45 -4.38 5.86
N GLY A 69 -13.93 -4.99 4.79
CA GLY A 69 -14.52 -4.94 3.46
C GLY A 69 -14.23 -3.64 2.69
N GLY A 70 -14.82 -3.53 1.48
CA GLY A 70 -14.54 -2.44 0.54
C GLY A 70 -14.92 -1.04 1.04
N THR A 71 -15.76 -0.93 2.07
CA THR A 71 -16.25 0.35 2.59
C THR A 71 -15.13 1.23 3.14
N ILE A 72 -14.10 0.64 3.76
CA ILE A 72 -12.97 1.38 4.34
C ILE A 72 -12.11 2.00 3.24
N PRO A 73 -11.54 1.26 2.26
CA PRO A 73 -10.77 1.88 1.18
C PRO A 73 -11.61 2.86 0.34
N GLU A 74 -12.91 2.59 0.14
CA GLU A 74 -13.81 3.48 -0.61
C GLU A 74 -14.04 4.83 0.11
N LYS A 75 -14.18 4.84 1.44
CA LYS A 75 -14.22 6.07 2.25
C LYS A 75 -12.99 6.94 2.04
N HIS A 76 -11.85 6.32 1.78
CA HIS A 76 -10.58 6.98 1.48
C HIS A 76 -10.35 7.17 -0.03
N GLY A 77 -11.40 7.13 -0.84
CA GLY A 77 -11.37 7.47 -2.27
C GLY A 77 -10.66 6.43 -3.15
N PHE A 78 -10.48 5.21 -2.68
CA PHE A 78 -10.04 4.12 -3.54
C PHE A 78 -11.23 3.53 -4.29
N ALA A 79 -11.07 3.37 -5.61
CA ALA A 79 -12.09 2.75 -6.44
C ALA A 79 -11.82 1.26 -6.59
N LYS A 80 -12.89 0.47 -6.54
CA LYS A 80 -12.83 -0.95 -6.86
C LYS A 80 -12.48 -1.12 -8.35
N THR A 81 -11.37 -1.81 -8.62
CA THR A 81 -10.86 -2.08 -9.97
C THR A 81 -10.87 -3.57 -10.24
N LEU A 82 -11.48 -3.96 -11.36
CA LEU A 82 -11.46 -5.32 -11.88
C LEU A 82 -10.54 -5.39 -13.10
N LYS A 83 -9.33 -5.93 -12.92
CA LYS A 83 -8.35 -6.02 -14.02
C LYS A 83 -8.53 -7.28 -14.87
N ARG A 84 -9.06 -8.34 -14.25
CA ARG A 84 -9.43 -9.65 -14.81
C ARG A 84 -10.56 -10.23 -13.94
N PRO A 85 -11.32 -11.24 -14.40
CA PRO A 85 -12.40 -11.84 -13.62
C PRO A 85 -12.00 -12.21 -12.18
N ASP A 86 -10.75 -12.64 -11.99
CA ASP A 86 -10.22 -13.07 -10.67
C ASP A 86 -9.24 -12.07 -10.04
N HIS A 87 -9.07 -10.88 -10.61
CA HIS A 87 -8.12 -9.87 -10.11
C HIS A 87 -8.82 -8.56 -9.81
N GLU A 88 -9.43 -8.54 -8.63
CA GLU A 88 -10.06 -7.40 -8.00
C GLU A 88 -9.12 -6.78 -6.96
N TYR A 89 -9.10 -5.45 -6.89
CA TYR A 89 -8.36 -4.66 -5.92
C TYR A 89 -8.97 -3.26 -5.79
N TRP A 90 -8.55 -2.48 -4.79
CA TRP A 90 -8.96 -1.08 -4.64
C TRP A 90 -7.78 -0.19 -5.01
N GLY A 91 -7.94 0.67 -6.03
CA GLY A 91 -6.87 1.50 -6.59
C GLY A 91 -7.15 2.99 -6.44
N ARG A 92 -6.09 3.79 -6.24
CA ARG A 92 -6.14 5.25 -6.21
C ARG A 92 -4.88 5.85 -6.82
N CYS A 93 -5.06 6.88 -7.63
CA CYS A 93 -3.99 7.64 -8.28
C CYS A 93 -4.07 9.13 -7.95
N GLY A 94 -2.97 9.85 -8.15
CA GLY A 94 -2.92 11.31 -8.05
C GLY A 94 -2.62 11.83 -6.64
N ALA A 95 -2.82 13.13 -6.47
CA ALA A 95 -2.47 13.84 -5.23
C ALA A 95 -3.19 13.25 -4.00
N GLY A 96 -2.46 13.15 -2.90
CA GLY A 96 -2.98 12.62 -1.63
C GLY A 96 -3.16 11.10 -1.57
N SER A 97 -2.82 10.34 -2.62
CA SER A 97 -3.00 8.88 -2.62
C SER A 97 -2.15 8.16 -1.57
N SER A 98 -0.93 8.63 -1.32
CA SER A 98 -0.08 8.06 -0.27
C SER A 98 -0.65 8.30 1.12
N GLU A 99 -1.18 9.50 1.38
CA GLU A 99 -1.81 9.83 2.67
C GLU A 99 -3.13 9.06 2.85
N ALA A 100 -3.94 8.97 1.79
CA ALA A 100 -5.14 8.15 1.81
C ALA A 100 -4.83 6.67 2.06
N PHE A 101 -3.74 6.15 1.49
CA PHE A 101 -3.27 4.80 1.78
C PHE A 101 -2.88 4.64 3.26
N ARG A 102 -2.13 5.60 3.81
CA ARG A 102 -1.74 5.63 5.23
C ARG A 102 -2.97 5.59 6.14
N THR A 103 -3.94 6.48 5.94
CA THR A 103 -5.15 6.55 6.77
C THR A 103 -6.03 5.31 6.63
N ALA A 104 -6.22 4.80 5.40
CA ALA A 104 -6.96 3.57 5.18
C ALA A 104 -6.27 2.36 5.84
N LEU A 105 -4.93 2.30 5.79
CA LEU A 105 -4.15 1.24 6.44
C LEU A 105 -4.33 1.28 7.96
N ILE A 106 -4.30 2.47 8.57
CA ILE A 106 -4.56 2.65 10.00
C ILE A 106 -5.99 2.23 10.35
N ASP A 107 -7.00 2.66 9.57
CA ASP A 107 -8.40 2.29 9.80
C ASP A 107 -8.64 0.77 9.70
N MET A 108 -7.97 0.08 8.77
CA MET A 108 -8.10 -1.38 8.57
C MET A 108 -7.33 -2.21 9.61
N THR A 109 -6.19 -1.72 10.09
CA THR A 109 -5.31 -2.48 10.99
C THR A 109 -5.49 -2.12 12.46
N GLY A 110 -6.01 -0.92 12.74
CA GLY A 110 -6.01 -0.33 14.09
C GLY A 110 -4.62 0.09 14.58
N VAL A 111 -3.59 0.03 13.74
CA VAL A 111 -2.19 0.30 14.10
C VAL A 111 -1.78 1.65 13.53
N SER A 112 -1.25 2.52 14.38
CA SER A 112 -0.76 3.86 13.99
C SER A 112 0.61 3.80 13.33
N LEU A 113 0.82 4.67 12.33
CA LEU A 113 2.08 4.88 11.61
C LEU A 113 2.60 6.28 11.84
#